data_AF-A0A957P8V5-F1
#
_entry.id   AF-A0A957P8V5-F1
#
_cell.length_a   1.000
_cell.length_b   1.000
_cell.length_c   1.000
_cell.angle_alpha   90.00
_cell.angle_beta   90.00
_cell.angle_gamma   90.00
#
_symmetry.space_group_name_H-M   'P 1'
#
loop_
_entity.id
_entity.type
_entity.pdbx_description
1 polymer ?
#
loop_
_entity_poly.entity_id
_entity_poly.type
_entity_poly.pdbx_seq_one_letter_code
_entity_poly.pdbx_strand_id
1 'polypeptide(L)'
;MTHAVLAAQLYTVRDFTKTAADLAASLKKVADIGYTAVQVSAIGPIPHEEVKQMVDDLGLTICNTHIGYDKLWNELDDVIDQHKLWECQHVAIGSLPAPYRQEGASGFQRFAAEATKVGEKLAAAGLTFSYH
;
A
#
# COMPACT_ATOMS: atom_id res chain seq x y z
N MET A 1 6.37 22.03 18.11
CA MET A 1 6.79 20.65 18.44
C MET A 1 6.26 19.74 17.34
N THR A 2 7.08 18.91 16.71
CA THR A 2 6.60 17.89 15.78
C THR A 2 6.02 16.74 16.59
N HIS A 3 4.71 16.52 16.48
CA HIS A 3 4.06 15.38 17.13
C HIS A 3 4.38 14.11 16.32
N ALA A 4 4.70 13.02 17.01
CA ALA A 4 4.86 11.72 16.36
C ALA A 4 3.51 11.29 15.77
N VAL A 5 3.52 10.84 14.52
CA VAL A 5 2.33 10.31 13.84
C VAL A 5 2.35 8.79 13.97
N LEU A 6 1.27 8.23 14.51
CA LEU A 6 1.04 6.78 14.54
C LEU A 6 0.12 6.41 13.38
N ALA A 7 0.48 5.35 12.66
CA ALA A 7 -0.32 4.83 11.55
C ALA A 7 -0.85 3.43 11.87
N ALA A 8 -2.11 3.19 11.53
CA ALA A 8 -2.71 1.85 11.65
C ALA A 8 -2.52 1.06 10.36
N GLN A 9 -1.88 -0.11 10.43
CA GLN A 9 -1.82 -1.06 9.32
C GLN A 9 -3.17 -1.77 9.14
N LEU A 10 -3.85 -1.49 8.03
CA LEU A 10 -5.21 -1.99 7.78
C LEU A 10 -5.27 -3.51 7.58
N TYR A 11 -4.15 -4.18 7.31
CA TYR A 11 -4.10 -5.64 7.28
C TYR A 11 -4.65 -6.28 8.56
N THR A 12 -4.49 -5.61 9.70
CA THR A 12 -5.01 -6.02 11.01
C THR A 12 -6.52 -6.21 11.00
N VAL A 13 -7.26 -5.37 10.27
CA VAL A 13 -8.73 -5.38 10.17
C VAL A 13 -9.23 -5.78 8.78
N ARG A 14 -8.38 -6.39 7.95
CA ARG A 14 -8.61 -6.67 6.53
C ARG A 14 -9.95 -7.35 6.21
N ASP A 15 -10.49 -8.15 7.13
CA ASP A 15 -11.75 -8.86 6.93
C ASP A 15 -12.96 -7.90 6.94
N PHE A 16 -12.79 -6.70 7.51
CA PHE A 16 -13.76 -5.60 7.57
C PHE A 16 -13.47 -4.50 6.55
N THR A 17 -12.68 -4.77 5.51
CA THR A 17 -12.32 -3.76 4.50
C THR A 17 -12.55 -4.28 3.07
N LYS A 18 -13.47 -5.23 2.89
CA LYS A 18 -13.67 -5.95 1.61
C LYS A 18 -14.65 -5.26 0.66
N THR A 19 -15.44 -4.32 1.15
CA THR A 19 -16.33 -3.48 0.34
C THR A 19 -16.10 -2.02 0.68
N ALA A 20 -16.55 -1.10 -0.18
CA ALA A 20 -16.50 0.34 0.07
C ALA A 20 -17.18 0.71 1.41
N ALA A 21 -18.37 0.15 1.67
CA ALA A 21 -19.10 0.40 2.91
C ALA A 21 -18.34 -0.09 4.15
N ASP A 22 -17.75 -1.30 4.07
CA ASP A 22 -16.98 -1.86 5.18
C ASP A 22 -15.69 -1.07 5.42
N LEU A 23 -14.99 -0.67 4.35
CA LEU A 23 -13.80 0.15 4.43
C LEU A 23 -14.11 1.51 5.07
N ALA A 24 -15.17 2.20 4.63
CA ALA A 24 -15.59 3.48 5.21
C ALA A 24 -15.90 3.34 6.70
N ALA A 25 -16.66 2.31 7.10
CA ALA A 25 -16.98 2.05 8.49
C ALA A 25 -15.73 1.73 9.34
N SER A 26 -14.78 1.00 8.78
CA SER A 26 -13.51 0.67 9.44
C SER A 26 -12.59 1.88 9.58
N LEU A 27 -12.42 2.68 8.52
CA LEU A 27 -11.64 3.92 8.55
C LEU A 27 -12.21 4.90 9.57
N LYS A 28 -13.54 5.05 9.64
CA LYS A 28 -14.18 5.89 10.65
C LYS A 28 -13.81 5.45 12.06
N LYS A 29 -13.86 4.15 12.35
CA LYS A 29 -13.46 3.63 13.68
C LYS A 29 -11.98 3.88 13.97
N VAL A 30 -11.11 3.73 12.97
CA VAL A 30 -9.66 4.03 13.10
C VAL A 30 -9.44 5.51 13.44
N ALA A 31 -10.14 6.42 12.76
CA ALA A 31 -10.10 7.85 13.05
C ALA A 31 -10.66 8.18 14.45
N ASP A 32 -11.81 7.59 14.83
CA ASP A 32 -12.44 7.79 16.14
C ASP A 32 -11.53 7.31 17.31
N ILE A 33 -10.65 6.31 17.07
CA ILE A 33 -9.63 5.87 18.05
C ILE A 33 -8.53 6.92 18.24
N GLY A 34 -8.32 7.79 17.25
CA GLY A 34 -7.32 8.87 17.27
C GLY A 34 -6.13 8.67 16.34
N TYR A 35 -6.16 7.65 15.46
CA TYR A 35 -5.17 7.57 14.39
C TYR A 35 -5.42 8.66 13.36
N THR A 36 -4.34 9.27 12.86
CA THR A 36 -4.40 10.27 11.78
C THR A 36 -3.78 9.77 10.48
N ALA A 37 -3.21 8.56 10.48
CA ALA A 37 -2.63 7.94 9.31
C ALA A 37 -2.94 6.44 9.26
N VAL A 38 -2.94 5.90 8.05
CA VAL A 38 -3.14 4.47 7.78
C VAL A 38 -2.11 3.96 6.78
N GLN A 39 -1.75 2.69 6.94
CA GLN A 39 -1.09 1.92 5.90
C GLN A 39 -2.12 1.01 5.24
N VAL A 40 -2.41 1.26 3.96
CA VAL A 40 -3.47 0.57 3.22
C VAL A 40 -2.95 -0.74 2.67
N SER A 41 -3.69 -1.83 2.91
CA SER A 41 -3.30 -3.18 2.48
C SER A 41 -4.49 -4.12 2.52
N ALA A 42 -4.57 -5.04 1.54
CA ALA A 42 -5.57 -6.12 1.50
C ALA A 42 -7.04 -5.66 1.62
N ILE A 43 -7.35 -4.47 1.13
CA ILE A 43 -8.73 -3.99 0.94
C ILE A 43 -9.38 -4.70 -0.25
N GLY A 44 -10.70 -4.67 -0.33
CA GLY A 44 -11.43 -5.19 -1.48
C GLY A 44 -11.24 -4.36 -2.76
N PRO A 45 -11.82 -4.80 -3.89
CA PRO A 45 -11.76 -4.07 -5.15
C PRO A 45 -12.62 -2.79 -5.05
N ILE A 46 -11.97 -1.68 -4.70
CA ILE A 46 -12.61 -0.37 -4.51
C ILE A 46 -11.86 0.65 -5.38
N PRO A 47 -12.56 1.50 -6.15
CA PRO A 47 -11.93 2.55 -6.96
C PRO A 47 -10.98 3.44 -6.14
N HIS A 48 -9.87 3.84 -6.72
CA HIS A 48 -8.82 4.58 -6.02
C HIS A 48 -9.32 5.96 -5.54
N GLU A 49 -10.16 6.60 -6.33
CA GLU A 49 -10.82 7.88 -6.03
C GLU A 49 -11.74 7.74 -4.82
N GLU A 50 -12.49 6.65 -4.74
CA GLU A 50 -13.41 6.39 -3.65
C GLU A 50 -12.65 6.17 -2.32
N VAL A 51 -11.55 5.40 -2.36
CA VAL A 51 -10.66 5.24 -1.19
C VAL A 51 -10.07 6.57 -0.76
N LYS A 52 -9.58 7.40 -1.70
CA LYS A 52 -9.01 8.72 -1.39
C LYS A 52 -10.04 9.63 -0.74
N GLN A 53 -11.25 9.71 -1.30
CA GLN A 53 -12.34 10.50 -0.74
C GLN A 53 -12.67 10.09 0.70
N MET A 54 -12.82 8.78 0.97
CA MET A 54 -13.10 8.28 2.32
C MET A 54 -12.02 8.67 3.34
N VAL A 55 -10.75 8.60 2.92
CA VAL A 55 -9.61 8.95 3.77
C VAL A 55 -9.57 10.46 4.04
N ASP A 56 -9.77 11.28 3.01
CA ASP A 56 -9.77 12.75 3.10
C ASP A 56 -10.92 13.26 3.96
N ASP A 57 -12.13 12.71 3.79
CA ASP A 57 -13.33 13.08 4.57
C ASP A 57 -13.13 12.84 6.08
N LEU A 58 -12.29 11.88 6.44
CA LEU A 58 -11.95 11.55 7.82
C LEU A 58 -10.68 12.27 8.33
N GLY A 59 -10.04 13.08 7.49
CA GLY A 59 -8.77 13.74 7.81
C GLY A 59 -7.61 12.76 8.05
N LEU A 60 -7.71 11.55 7.49
CA LEU A 60 -6.66 10.53 7.54
C LEU A 60 -5.65 10.76 6.41
N THR A 61 -4.44 10.22 6.56
CA THR A 61 -3.43 10.17 5.49
C THR A 61 -3.04 8.73 5.17
N ILE A 62 -2.87 8.41 3.89
CA ILE A 62 -2.28 7.12 3.48
C ILE A 62 -0.77 7.30 3.48
N CYS A 63 -0.08 6.79 4.50
CA CYS A 63 1.36 7.03 4.66
C CYS A 63 2.24 5.97 3.96
N ASN A 64 1.68 4.79 3.69
CA ASN A 64 2.36 3.67 3.03
C ASN A 64 1.30 2.69 2.50
N THR A 65 1.69 1.81 1.57
CA THR A 65 0.85 0.69 1.13
C THR A 65 1.58 -0.64 1.20
N HIS A 66 0.83 -1.74 1.33
CA HIS A 66 1.31 -3.04 0.87
C HIS A 66 0.59 -3.42 -0.42
N ILE A 67 1.35 -3.54 -1.51
CA ILE A 67 0.88 -3.98 -2.82
C ILE A 67 1.44 -5.37 -3.11
N GLY A 68 0.63 -6.24 -3.73
CA GLY A 68 1.13 -7.54 -4.19
C GLY A 68 2.20 -7.35 -5.27
N TYR A 69 3.28 -8.11 -5.20
CA TYR A 69 4.39 -7.96 -6.16
C TYR A 69 3.97 -8.21 -7.62
N ASP A 70 2.98 -9.09 -7.84
CA ASP A 70 2.43 -9.34 -9.17
C ASP A 70 1.84 -8.06 -9.80
N LYS A 71 1.08 -7.27 -9.02
CA LYS A 71 0.55 -5.97 -9.46
C LYS A 71 1.69 -4.98 -9.73
N LEU A 72 2.73 -4.94 -8.89
CA LEU A 72 3.89 -4.08 -9.13
C LEU A 72 4.67 -4.44 -10.40
N TRP A 73 4.63 -5.71 -10.81
CA TRP A 73 5.31 -6.17 -12.01
C TRP A 73 4.49 -5.96 -13.27
N ASN A 74 3.19 -6.28 -13.22
CA ASN A 74 2.31 -6.31 -14.38
C ASN A 74 1.55 -4.99 -14.61
N GLU A 75 1.28 -4.23 -13.56
CA GLU A 75 0.35 -3.09 -13.54
C GLU A 75 0.99 -1.86 -12.86
N LEU A 76 2.30 -1.66 -13.06
CA LEU A 76 3.05 -0.64 -12.34
C LEU A 76 2.56 0.79 -12.59
N ASP A 77 2.11 1.11 -13.80
CA ASP A 77 1.62 2.44 -14.14
C ASP A 77 0.34 2.77 -13.35
N ASP A 78 -0.57 1.79 -13.19
CA ASP A 78 -1.75 1.92 -12.34
C ASP A 78 -1.37 2.13 -10.87
N VAL A 79 -0.35 1.41 -10.37
CA VAL A 79 0.16 1.62 -9.01
C VAL A 79 0.75 3.02 -8.84
N ILE A 80 1.46 3.55 -9.84
CA ILE A 80 2.00 4.91 -9.82
C ILE A 80 0.87 5.93 -9.77
N ASP A 81 -0.13 5.80 -10.64
CA ASP A 81 -1.27 6.72 -10.70
C ASP A 81 -2.10 6.67 -9.41
N GLN A 82 -2.31 5.47 -8.87
CA GLN A 82 -2.90 5.25 -7.54
C GLN A 82 -2.14 6.03 -6.46
N HIS A 83 -0.81 5.89 -6.38
CA HIS A 83 -0.01 6.51 -5.32
C HIS A 83 0.08 8.03 -5.47
N LYS A 84 0.09 8.54 -6.69
CA LYS A 84 -0.02 9.98 -6.97
C LYS A 84 -1.37 10.53 -6.51
N LEU A 85 -2.46 9.86 -6.86
CA LEU A 85 -3.81 10.23 -6.41
C LEU A 85 -3.93 10.20 -4.88
N TRP A 86 -3.32 9.20 -4.25
CA TRP A 86 -3.35 9.01 -2.81
C TRP A 86 -2.37 9.89 -2.04
N GLU A 87 -1.52 10.65 -2.73
CA GLU A 87 -0.44 11.45 -2.15
C GLU A 87 0.47 10.59 -1.24
N CYS A 88 0.61 9.31 -1.57
CA CYS A 88 1.35 8.31 -0.79
C CYS A 88 2.67 8.02 -1.48
N GLN A 89 3.78 8.46 -0.89
CA GLN A 89 5.10 8.29 -1.50
C GLN A 89 5.65 6.87 -1.38
N HIS A 90 5.18 6.10 -0.39
CA HIS A 90 5.80 4.86 0.02
C HIS A 90 5.00 3.64 -0.46
N VAL A 91 5.63 2.85 -1.34
CA VAL A 91 5.13 1.58 -1.83
C VAL A 91 5.93 0.46 -1.19
N ALA A 92 5.27 -0.55 -0.65
CA ALA A 92 5.97 -1.73 -0.14
C ALA A 92 5.30 -3.04 -0.57
N ILE A 93 6.07 -4.13 -0.57
CA ILE A 93 5.52 -5.48 -0.49
C ILE A 93 5.62 -5.98 0.94
N GLY A 94 4.61 -6.72 1.39
CA GLY A 94 4.59 -7.33 2.73
C GLY A 94 5.07 -8.78 2.78
N SER A 95 5.50 -9.36 1.65
CA SER A 95 6.15 -10.68 1.59
C SER A 95 6.74 -10.96 0.20
N LEU A 96 7.78 -11.80 0.17
CA LEU A 96 8.31 -12.36 -1.07
C LEU A 96 7.36 -13.42 -1.66
N PRO A 97 6.95 -13.30 -2.95
CA PRO A 97 6.08 -14.29 -3.58
C PRO A 97 6.67 -15.70 -3.53
N ALA A 98 5.80 -16.70 -3.38
CA ALA A 98 6.20 -18.09 -3.18
C ALA A 98 7.14 -18.65 -4.28
N PRO A 99 6.97 -18.35 -5.58
CA PRO A 99 7.86 -18.86 -6.62
C PRO A 99 9.34 -18.49 -6.39
N TYR A 100 9.63 -17.24 -6.02
CA TYR A 100 11.01 -16.82 -5.74
C TYR A 100 11.59 -17.53 -4.51
N ARG A 101 10.77 -17.82 -3.49
CA ARG A 101 11.21 -18.58 -2.30
C ARG A 101 11.49 -20.05 -2.63
N GLN A 102 10.65 -20.66 -3.47
CA GLN A 102 10.75 -22.08 -3.83
C GLN A 102 11.98 -22.38 -4.70
N GLU A 103 12.45 -21.42 -5.48
CA GLU A 103 13.66 -21.52 -6.30
C GLU A 103 14.97 -21.30 -5.53
N GLY A 104 14.88 -21.04 -4.21
CA GLY A 104 16.04 -20.81 -3.36
C GLY A 104 16.89 -19.63 -3.85
N ALA A 105 18.22 -19.76 -3.77
CA ALA A 105 19.16 -18.68 -4.08
C ALA A 105 18.93 -18.03 -5.45
N SER A 106 18.60 -18.83 -6.47
CA SER A 106 18.32 -18.32 -7.82
C SER A 106 17.06 -17.45 -7.88
N GLY A 107 16.02 -17.82 -7.13
CA GLY A 107 14.79 -17.03 -7.02
C GLY A 107 15.01 -15.71 -6.27
N PHE A 108 15.82 -15.69 -5.21
CA PHE A 108 16.18 -14.44 -4.54
C PHE A 108 16.96 -13.48 -5.46
N GLN A 109 17.91 -14.01 -6.25
CA GLN A 109 18.66 -13.21 -7.23
C GLN A 109 17.74 -12.66 -8.32
N ARG A 110 16.82 -13.49 -8.84
CA ARG A 110 15.82 -13.06 -9.83
C ARG A 110 14.92 -11.96 -9.26
N PHE A 111 14.40 -12.16 -8.05
CA PHE A 111 13.59 -11.15 -7.37
C PHE A 111 14.35 -9.83 -7.22
N ALA A 112 15.60 -9.86 -6.75
CA ALA A 112 16.39 -8.64 -6.58
C ALA A 112 16.56 -7.88 -7.91
N ALA A 113 16.85 -8.59 -9.00
CA ALA A 113 17.00 -7.98 -10.33
C ALA A 113 15.68 -7.40 -10.86
N GLU A 114 14.56 -8.09 -10.68
CA GLU A 114 13.25 -7.63 -11.11
C GLU A 114 12.74 -6.46 -10.25
N ALA A 115 12.87 -6.58 -8.93
CA ALA A 115 12.46 -5.55 -7.97
C ALA A 115 13.28 -4.27 -8.12
N THR A 116 14.55 -4.37 -8.55
CA THR A 116 15.36 -3.20 -8.93
C THR A 116 14.71 -2.41 -10.07
N LYS A 117 14.23 -3.09 -11.12
CA LYS A 117 13.55 -2.43 -12.25
C LYS A 117 12.24 -1.75 -11.83
N VAL A 118 11.49 -2.39 -10.93
CA VAL A 118 10.29 -1.80 -10.32
C VAL A 118 10.66 -0.55 -9.52
N GLY A 119 11.69 -0.66 -8.67
CA GLY A 119 12.19 0.44 -7.85
C GLY A 119 12.68 1.64 -8.67
N GLU A 120 13.40 1.41 -9.77
CA GLU A 120 13.86 2.47 -10.68
C GLU A 120 12.69 3.25 -11.30
N LYS A 121 11.64 2.55 -11.74
CA LYS A 121 10.44 3.19 -12.30
C LYS A 121 9.65 3.96 -11.25
N LEU A 122 9.48 3.40 -10.05
CA LEU A 122 8.86 4.09 -8.92
C LEU A 122 9.66 5.36 -8.54
N ALA A 123 10.99 5.26 -8.47
CA ALA A 123 11.86 6.39 -8.18
C ALA A 123 11.77 7.49 -9.25
N ALA A 124 11.69 7.13 -10.53
CA ALA A 124 11.47 8.08 -11.62
C ALA A 124 10.13 8.82 -11.51
N ALA A 125 9.13 8.21 -10.86
CA ALA A 125 7.84 8.83 -10.55
C ALA A 125 7.79 9.55 -9.19
N GLY A 126 8.92 9.65 -8.46
CA GLY A 126 9.01 10.29 -7.15
C GLY A 126 8.58 9.42 -5.96
N LEU A 127 8.33 8.13 -6.19
CA LEU A 127 7.90 7.16 -5.18
C LEU A 127 9.09 6.32 -4.69
N THR A 128 8.94 5.69 -3.52
CA THR A 128 9.95 4.75 -2.98
C THR A 128 9.43 3.34 -2.97
N PHE A 129 10.34 2.37 -3.17
CA PHE A 129 10.05 0.95 -3.03
C PHE A 129 10.69 0.37 -1.77
N SER A 130 9.90 -0.34 -0.96
CA SER A 130 10.34 -1.01 0.27
C SER A 130 9.93 -2.49 0.30
N TYR A 131 10.71 -3.29 1.00
CA TYR A 131 10.40 -4.68 1.33
C TYR A 131 10.18 -4.78 2.84
N HIS A 132 9.01 -5.28 3.27
CA HIS A 132 8.65 -5.52 4.67
C HIS A 132 8.53 -7.02 4.94
#